data_AF-A0A1Q5A625-F1
#
_entry.id   AF-A0A1Q5A625-F1
#
_cell.length_a   1.000
_cell.length_b   1.000
_cell.length_c   1.000
_cell.angle_alpha   90.00
_cell.angle_beta   90.00
_cell.angle_gamma   90.00
#
_symmetry.space_group_name_H-M   'P 1'
#
loop_
_entity.id
_entity.type
_entity.pdbx_description
1 polymer ?
#
loop_
_entity_poly.entity_id
_entity_poly.type
_entity_poly.pdbx_seq_one_letter_code
_entity_poly.pdbx_strand_id
1 'polypeptide(L)'
;MFTIADLEIPLRRSILPAEEPYYQYLIDQVTAYIETVTGVAFTLHTNETVRYRADGHGIVELVGPVVEVANIAPLIQSNYTYRYDGWYWMPAVWDGLSDIEGLAPYEVVDVTYTYGYDLDEVPQDIKGVAMDAVLGKVNGRTPGDLEEKTVGDITYKWRVSEADFDAFGLEVLRSYQGVARTWRL
;
A
#
# COMPACT_ATOMS: atom_id res chain seq x y z
N MET A 1 -11.67 -5.29 -0.77
CA MET A 1 -11.47 -5.25 -2.24
C MET A 1 -12.40 -4.22 -2.87
N PHE A 2 -11.95 -3.51 -3.90
CA PHE A 2 -12.75 -2.64 -4.76
C PHE A 2 -13.37 -3.46 -5.89
N THR A 3 -14.66 -3.29 -6.17
CA THR A 3 -15.45 -4.20 -7.01
C THR A 3 -16.19 -3.47 -8.14
N ILE A 4 -16.72 -4.24 -9.11
CA ILE A 4 -17.58 -3.70 -10.17
C ILE A 4 -18.82 -3.01 -9.58
N ALA A 5 -19.41 -3.55 -8.51
CA ALA A 5 -20.56 -2.94 -7.86
C ALA A 5 -20.23 -1.54 -7.28
N ASP A 6 -18.99 -1.35 -6.81
CA ASP A 6 -18.53 -0.03 -6.35
C ASP A 6 -18.43 0.98 -7.50
N LEU A 7 -18.10 0.53 -8.73
CA LEU A 7 -18.06 1.38 -9.94
C LEU A 7 -19.43 1.77 -10.48
N GLU A 8 -20.46 0.95 -10.29
CA GLU A 8 -21.82 1.25 -10.78
C GLU A 8 -22.41 2.50 -10.12
N ILE A 9 -22.04 2.77 -8.85
CA ILE A 9 -22.49 3.93 -8.07
C ILE A 9 -22.13 5.26 -8.76
N PRO A 10 -20.84 5.57 -9.02
CA PRO A 10 -20.47 6.80 -9.72
C PRO A 10 -20.88 6.80 -11.19
N LEU A 11 -20.91 5.64 -11.87
CA LEU A 11 -21.35 5.54 -13.26
C LEU A 11 -22.87 5.77 -13.42
N ARG A 12 -23.64 5.69 -12.32
CA ARG A 12 -25.11 5.82 -12.28
C ARG A 12 -25.84 4.90 -13.27
N ARG A 13 -25.23 3.76 -13.56
CA ARG A 13 -25.77 2.72 -14.44
C ARG A 13 -25.19 1.38 -14.03
N SER A 14 -25.90 0.32 -14.35
CA SER A 14 -25.33 -1.02 -14.28
C SER A 14 -24.33 -1.24 -15.41
N ILE A 15 -23.27 -1.98 -15.10
CA ILE A 15 -22.30 -2.48 -16.06
C ILE A 15 -22.89 -3.75 -16.66
N LEU A 16 -22.92 -3.85 -17.99
CA LEU A 16 -23.48 -5.02 -18.65
C LEU A 16 -22.50 -6.20 -18.55
N PRO A 17 -22.98 -7.47 -18.56
CA PRO A 17 -22.10 -8.63 -18.52
C PRO A 17 -21.03 -8.67 -19.62
N ALA A 18 -21.29 -8.03 -20.76
CA ALA A 18 -20.33 -7.92 -21.86
C ALA A 18 -19.21 -6.88 -21.59
N GLU A 19 -19.45 -5.92 -20.70
CA GLU A 19 -18.51 -4.88 -20.29
C GLU A 19 -17.70 -5.28 -19.04
N GLU A 20 -18.24 -6.17 -18.20
CA GLU A 20 -17.61 -6.63 -16.95
C GLU A 20 -16.13 -7.03 -17.11
N PRO A 21 -15.70 -7.79 -18.14
CA PRO A 21 -14.30 -8.19 -18.27
C PRO A 21 -13.36 -6.99 -18.46
N TYR A 22 -13.82 -5.94 -19.14
CA TYR A 22 -13.03 -4.73 -19.34
C TYR A 22 -12.90 -3.93 -18.04
N TYR A 23 -13.99 -3.75 -17.30
CA TYR A 23 -13.96 -3.05 -16.02
C TYR A 23 -13.17 -3.81 -14.96
N GLN A 24 -13.30 -5.15 -14.91
CA GLN A 24 -12.49 -5.98 -14.01
C GLN A 24 -11.00 -5.86 -14.33
N TYR A 25 -10.63 -5.89 -15.62
CA TYR A 25 -9.25 -5.66 -16.03
C TYR A 25 -8.70 -4.31 -15.54
N LEU A 26 -9.49 -3.23 -15.66
CA LEU A 26 -9.07 -1.92 -15.16
C LEU A 26 -8.92 -1.89 -13.64
N ILE A 27 -9.86 -2.51 -12.91
CA ILE A 27 -9.80 -2.65 -11.44
C ILE A 27 -8.50 -3.36 -11.05
N ASP A 28 -8.21 -4.51 -11.67
CA ASP A 28 -7.05 -5.33 -11.35
C ASP A 28 -5.75 -4.57 -11.63
N GLN A 29 -5.67 -3.87 -12.78
CA GLN A 29 -4.49 -3.06 -13.11
C GLN A 29 -4.26 -1.90 -12.15
N VAL A 30 -5.32 -1.16 -11.84
CA VAL A 30 -5.26 -0.01 -10.91
C VAL A 30 -4.87 -0.49 -9.52
N THR A 31 -5.48 -1.56 -9.04
CA THR A 31 -5.20 -2.11 -7.70
C THR A 31 -3.76 -2.61 -7.62
N ALA A 32 -3.31 -3.42 -8.58
CA ALA A 32 -1.94 -3.92 -8.61
C ALA A 32 -0.90 -2.79 -8.69
N TYR A 33 -1.20 -1.72 -9.45
CA TYR A 33 -0.33 -0.55 -9.50
C TYR A 33 -0.25 0.16 -8.14
N ILE A 34 -1.39 0.39 -7.47
CA ILE A 34 -1.40 0.99 -6.14
C ILE A 34 -0.57 0.15 -5.18
N GLU A 35 -0.85 -1.15 -5.10
CA GLU A 35 -0.14 -2.08 -4.22
C GLU A 35 1.38 -2.00 -4.43
N THR A 36 1.81 -1.93 -5.69
CA THR A 36 3.24 -1.84 -6.04
C THR A 36 3.87 -0.51 -5.63
N VAL A 37 3.14 0.61 -5.73
CA VAL A 37 3.68 1.96 -5.53
C VAL A 37 3.58 2.44 -4.08
N THR A 38 2.54 2.00 -3.36
CA THR A 38 2.25 2.46 -2.00
C THR A 38 2.50 1.39 -0.96
N GLY A 39 2.71 0.13 -1.36
CA GLY A 39 2.84 -0.97 -0.42
C GLY A 39 1.56 -1.22 0.38
N VAL A 40 0.40 -0.76 -0.08
CA VAL A 40 -0.90 -1.00 0.57
C VAL A 40 -1.64 -2.11 -0.16
N ALA A 41 -1.78 -3.27 0.47
CA ALA A 41 -2.50 -4.43 -0.03
C ALA A 41 -4.02 -4.30 0.16
N PHE A 42 -4.79 -4.55 -0.90
CA PHE A 42 -6.26 -4.45 -0.91
C PHE A 42 -6.97 -5.74 -0.51
N THR A 43 -6.21 -6.83 -0.46
CA THR A 43 -6.65 -8.16 -0.07
C THR A 43 -5.90 -8.62 1.17
N LEU A 44 -6.54 -9.42 2.02
CA LEU A 44 -5.89 -9.99 3.19
C LEU A 44 -4.97 -11.15 2.77
N HIS A 45 -3.71 -11.05 3.17
CA HIS A 45 -2.69 -12.08 3.07
C HIS A 45 -2.41 -12.62 4.47
N THR A 46 -2.60 -13.93 4.67
CA THR A 46 -2.49 -14.55 6.00
C THR A 46 -1.25 -15.42 6.12
N ASN A 47 -0.45 -15.16 7.16
CA ASN A 47 0.78 -15.92 7.47
C ASN A 47 1.71 -16.11 6.25
N GLU A 48 1.85 -15.09 5.43
CA GLU A 48 2.71 -15.15 4.26
C GLU A 48 4.16 -14.93 4.70
N THR A 49 5.08 -15.72 4.14
CA THR A 49 6.52 -15.53 4.35
C THR A 49 7.09 -14.76 3.17
N VAL A 50 7.50 -13.52 3.44
CA VAL A 50 8.13 -12.63 2.45
C VAL A 50 9.58 -12.39 2.84
N ARG A 51 10.44 -12.40 1.83
CA ARG A 51 11.86 -12.12 2.00
C ARG A 51 12.13 -10.63 1.83
N TYR A 52 12.71 -10.03 2.86
CA TYR A 52 13.11 -8.64 2.86
C TYR A 52 14.62 -8.48 2.99
N ARG A 53 15.09 -7.31 2.58
CA ARG A 53 16.43 -6.82 2.85
C ARG A 53 16.31 -5.51 3.62
N ALA A 54 16.98 -5.42 4.76
CA ALA A 54 17.07 -4.19 5.53
C ALA A 54 17.80 -3.09 4.75
N ASP A 55 17.46 -1.84 5.04
CA ASP A 55 18.16 -0.69 4.50
C ASP A 55 19.55 -0.49 5.15
N GLY A 56 20.20 0.64 4.86
CA GLY A 56 21.48 1.00 5.45
C GLY A 56 21.45 1.28 6.97
N HIS A 57 20.26 1.40 7.55
CA HIS A 57 20.03 1.62 8.98
C HIS A 57 19.56 0.36 9.72
N GLY A 58 19.36 -0.75 9.02
CA GLY A 58 18.85 -1.97 9.64
C GLY A 58 17.34 -1.95 9.83
N ILE A 59 16.61 -1.25 8.96
CA ILE A 59 15.16 -1.15 8.98
C ILE A 59 14.58 -1.88 7.76
N VAL A 60 13.51 -2.64 7.97
CA VAL A 60 12.67 -3.21 6.92
C VAL A 60 11.29 -2.59 7.00
N GLU A 61 10.83 -1.99 5.91
CA GLU A 61 9.47 -1.49 5.76
C GLU A 61 8.60 -2.59 5.11
N LEU A 62 7.55 -2.99 5.81
CA LEU A 62 6.65 -4.06 5.38
C LEU A 62 5.54 -3.51 4.47
N VAL A 63 5.07 -4.37 3.56
CA VAL A 63 3.83 -4.12 2.83
C VAL A 63 2.67 -4.19 3.83
N GLY A 64 1.85 -3.16 3.86
CA GLY A 64 0.79 -2.98 4.85
C GLY A 64 -0.61 -2.94 4.24
N PRO A 65 -1.63 -2.63 5.05
CA PRO A 65 -1.56 -2.49 6.52
C PRO A 65 -1.14 -3.81 7.18
N VAL A 66 -0.19 -3.77 8.12
CA VAL A 66 0.24 -4.98 8.83
C VAL A 66 -0.73 -5.25 9.98
N VAL A 67 -1.25 -6.47 10.04
CA VAL A 67 -2.15 -6.92 11.11
C VAL A 67 -1.33 -7.48 12.27
N GLU A 68 -0.41 -8.39 11.94
CA GLU A 68 0.47 -9.03 12.91
C GLU A 68 1.74 -9.56 12.25
N VAL A 69 2.86 -9.55 12.98
CA VAL A 69 4.10 -10.22 12.60
C VAL A 69 4.27 -11.46 13.46
N ALA A 70 4.22 -12.64 12.86
CA ALA A 70 4.29 -13.91 13.54
C ALA A 70 5.73 -14.36 13.80
N ASN A 71 6.65 -14.09 12.86
CA ASN A 71 8.05 -14.50 12.96
C ASN A 71 8.97 -13.61 12.13
N ILE A 72 10.19 -13.40 12.64
CA ILE A 72 11.29 -12.71 11.94
C ILE A 72 12.50 -13.64 12.00
N ALA A 73 12.88 -14.21 10.85
CA ALA A 73 13.96 -15.18 10.74
C ALA A 73 15.14 -14.62 9.92
N PRO A 74 16.26 -14.26 10.55
CA PRO A 74 17.47 -13.87 9.83
C PRO A 74 18.04 -15.05 9.02
N LEU A 75 18.31 -14.82 7.73
CA LEU A 75 18.89 -15.85 6.85
C LEU A 75 20.40 -16.00 7.02
N ILE A 76 21.05 -14.89 7.30
CA ILE A 76 22.45 -14.84 7.70
C ILE A 76 22.39 -14.39 9.14
N GLN A 77 22.81 -15.24 10.09
CA GLN A 77 23.00 -14.82 11.47
C GLN A 77 24.15 -13.81 11.48
N SER A 78 23.82 -12.53 11.29
CA SER A 78 24.74 -11.45 11.59
C SER A 78 25.02 -11.53 13.08
N ASN A 79 26.19 -12.02 13.47
CA ASN A 79 26.55 -12.15 14.89
C ASN A 79 26.65 -10.80 15.63
N TYR A 80 26.33 -9.67 14.97
CA TYR A 80 26.52 -8.32 15.49
C TYR A 80 25.55 -7.31 14.85
N THR A 81 24.78 -6.60 15.68
CA THR A 81 24.04 -5.37 15.35
C THR A 81 24.85 -4.15 15.76
N TYR A 82 24.91 -3.13 14.90
CA TYR A 82 25.67 -1.89 15.12
C TYR A 82 24.80 -0.86 15.86
N ARG A 83 25.23 -0.41 17.05
CA ARG A 83 24.78 0.87 17.63
C ARG A 83 26.00 1.74 17.88
N TYR A 84 25.82 3.06 17.75
CA TYR A 84 26.87 4.09 17.79
C TYR A 84 27.72 4.13 19.09
N ASP A 85 27.42 3.30 20.12
CA ASP A 85 28.15 3.24 21.41
C ASP A 85 28.79 1.87 21.77
N GLY A 86 28.59 0.80 20.99
CA GLY A 86 29.12 -0.52 21.34
C GLY A 86 28.46 -1.71 20.64
N TRP A 87 29.04 -2.89 20.84
CA TRP A 87 28.55 -4.18 20.30
C TRP A 87 27.51 -4.79 21.26
N TYR A 88 26.24 -4.53 21.02
CA TYR A 88 25.16 -5.18 21.76
C TYR A 88 24.19 -5.87 20.80
N TRP A 89 23.81 -7.11 21.15
CA TRP A 89 22.74 -7.84 20.51
C TRP A 89 21.42 -7.15 20.86
N MET A 90 20.72 -6.63 19.86
CA MET A 90 19.30 -6.32 19.98
C MET A 90 18.55 -7.27 19.03
N PRO A 91 17.54 -8.01 19.52
CA PRO A 91 16.70 -8.78 18.63
C PRO A 91 16.00 -7.83 17.66
N ALA A 92 15.70 -8.31 16.44
CA ALA A 92 14.83 -7.58 15.53
C ALA A 92 13.45 -7.42 16.20
N VAL A 93 12.89 -6.21 16.16
CA VAL A 93 11.61 -5.90 16.78
C VAL A 93 10.71 -5.24 15.74
N TRP A 94 9.50 -5.79 15.58
CA TRP A 94 8.44 -5.10 14.87
C TRP A 94 7.93 -3.94 15.75
N ASP A 95 7.84 -2.75 15.17
CA ASP A 95 7.38 -1.53 15.84
C ASP A 95 5.90 -1.57 16.24
N GLY A 96 5.17 -2.61 15.81
CA GLY A 96 3.73 -2.77 16.02
C GLY A 96 2.88 -2.14 14.93
N LEU A 97 3.52 -1.64 13.86
CA LEU A 97 2.92 -0.76 12.86
C LEU A 97 3.26 -1.22 11.45
N SER A 98 4.46 -0.95 10.96
CA SER A 98 4.87 -1.24 9.59
C SER A 98 6.33 -1.65 9.45
N ASP A 99 7.13 -1.48 10.50
CA ASP A 99 8.58 -1.54 10.37
C ASP A 99 9.17 -2.59 11.30
N ILE A 100 10.20 -3.27 10.82
CA ILE A 100 11.07 -4.08 11.65
C ILE A 100 12.38 -3.31 11.83
N GLU A 101 12.70 -3.05 13.08
CA GLU A 101 13.94 -2.38 13.49
C GLU A 101 14.91 -3.37 14.13
N GLY A 102 16.16 -2.94 14.30
CA GLY A 102 17.18 -3.71 15.03
C GLY A 102 17.83 -4.80 14.19
N LEU A 103 17.76 -4.72 12.86
CA LEU A 103 18.51 -5.60 11.96
C LEU A 103 19.91 -5.04 11.68
N ALA A 104 20.82 -5.88 11.20
CA ALA A 104 22.07 -5.38 10.65
C ALA A 104 21.81 -4.67 9.30
N PRO A 105 22.57 -3.61 8.96
CA PRO A 105 22.46 -2.96 7.66
C PRO A 105 22.55 -3.95 6.50
N TYR A 106 21.59 -3.89 5.56
CA TYR A 106 21.52 -4.77 4.39
C TYR A 106 21.32 -6.27 4.67
N GLU A 107 21.00 -6.63 5.92
CA GLU A 107 20.67 -8.00 6.31
C GLU A 107 19.43 -8.50 5.58
N VAL A 108 19.43 -9.79 5.24
CA VAL A 108 18.29 -10.45 4.58
C VAL A 108 17.55 -11.28 5.61
N VAL A 109 16.25 -11.08 5.71
CA VAL A 109 15.36 -11.73 6.65
C VAL A 109 14.15 -12.32 5.94
N ASP A 110 13.67 -13.47 6.42
CA ASP A 110 12.36 -14.01 6.07
C ASP A 110 11.39 -13.59 7.18
N VAL A 111 10.33 -12.87 6.80
CA VAL A 111 9.31 -12.36 7.72
C VAL A 111 8.00 -13.10 7.44
N THR A 112 7.44 -13.75 8.45
CA THR A 112 6.10 -14.34 8.38
C THR A 112 5.12 -13.41 9.06
N TYR A 113 4.17 -12.88 8.31
CA TYR A 113 3.24 -11.87 8.82
C TYR A 113 1.91 -11.88 8.05
N THR A 114 0.90 -11.26 8.65
CA THR A 114 -0.44 -11.08 8.08
C THR A 114 -0.62 -9.61 7.76
N TYR A 115 -1.06 -9.28 6.55
CA TYR A 115 -1.19 -7.90 6.07
C TYR A 115 -2.31 -7.74 5.04
N GLY A 116 -2.71 -6.51 4.79
CA GLY A 116 -3.82 -6.17 3.92
C GLY A 116 -5.15 -6.07 4.66
N TYR A 117 -6.20 -5.81 3.90
CA TYR A 117 -7.56 -5.62 4.43
C TYR A 117 -8.44 -6.83 4.13
N ASP A 118 -9.33 -7.15 5.07
CA ASP A 118 -10.48 -7.98 4.76
C ASP A 118 -11.33 -7.34 3.65
N LEU A 119 -11.99 -8.19 2.85
CA LEU A 119 -12.70 -7.77 1.63
C LEU A 119 -13.69 -6.63 1.88
N ASP A 120 -14.39 -6.70 3.01
CA ASP A 120 -15.43 -5.75 3.43
C ASP A 120 -14.90 -4.59 4.30
N GLU A 121 -13.62 -4.62 4.68
CA GLU A 121 -13.02 -3.66 5.62
C GLU A 121 -12.08 -2.64 4.97
N VAL A 122 -11.88 -2.71 3.64
CA VAL A 122 -11.08 -1.68 2.93
C VAL A 122 -11.73 -0.30 3.15
N PRO A 123 -10.99 0.68 3.71
CA PRO A 123 -11.49 2.04 3.93
C PRO A 123 -12.04 2.68 2.65
N GLN A 124 -13.13 3.44 2.80
CA GLN A 124 -13.79 4.10 1.67
C GLN A 124 -12.88 5.08 0.94
N ASP A 125 -11.95 5.72 1.64
CA ASP A 125 -11.00 6.65 1.02
C ASP A 125 -10.03 5.93 0.07
N ILE A 126 -9.54 4.75 0.47
CA ILE A 126 -8.69 3.89 -0.38
C ILE A 126 -9.49 3.40 -1.60
N LYS A 127 -10.73 2.94 -1.39
CA LYS A 127 -11.63 2.55 -2.49
C LYS A 127 -11.88 3.74 -3.43
N GLY A 128 -12.06 4.94 -2.87
CA GLY A 128 -12.27 6.18 -3.62
C GLY A 128 -11.11 6.54 -4.53
N VAL A 129 -9.87 6.40 -4.06
CA VAL A 129 -8.68 6.66 -4.89
C VAL A 129 -8.59 5.65 -6.05
N ALA A 130 -8.80 4.35 -5.79
CA ALA A 130 -8.81 3.34 -6.85
C ALA A 130 -9.95 3.58 -7.86
N MET A 131 -11.12 3.95 -7.36
CA MET A 131 -12.29 4.26 -8.17
C MET A 131 -12.08 5.48 -9.07
N ASP A 132 -11.54 6.56 -8.52
CA ASP A 132 -11.21 7.77 -9.28
C ASP A 132 -10.19 7.48 -10.41
N ALA A 133 -9.22 6.60 -10.16
CA ALA A 133 -8.25 6.18 -11.17
C ALA A 133 -8.90 5.36 -12.29
N VAL A 134 -9.76 4.39 -11.96
CA VAL A 134 -10.49 3.61 -12.98
C VAL A 134 -11.42 4.51 -13.80
N LEU A 135 -12.16 5.42 -13.16
CA LEU A 135 -13.02 6.38 -13.86
C LEU A 135 -12.21 7.33 -14.74
N GLY A 136 -10.99 7.70 -14.34
CA GLY A 136 -10.06 8.44 -15.17
C GLY A 136 -9.76 7.73 -16.48
N LYS A 137 -9.41 6.43 -16.41
CA LYS A 137 -9.16 5.59 -17.60
C LYS A 137 -10.40 5.46 -18.50
N VAL A 138 -11.58 5.29 -17.91
CA VAL A 138 -12.85 5.14 -18.65
C VAL A 138 -13.25 6.44 -19.35
N ASN A 139 -13.00 7.59 -18.73
CA ASN A 139 -13.31 8.91 -19.30
C ASN A 139 -12.24 9.39 -20.30
N GLY A 140 -11.21 8.59 -20.58
CA GLY A 140 -10.18 8.90 -21.55
C GLY A 140 -9.19 9.97 -21.09
N ARG A 141 -8.92 10.06 -19.78
CA ARG A 141 -7.82 10.90 -19.28
C ARG A 141 -6.51 10.46 -19.92
N THR A 142 -5.77 11.42 -20.46
CA THR A 142 -4.53 11.16 -21.18
C THR A 142 -3.35 11.56 -20.30
N PRO A 143 -2.25 10.80 -20.28
CA PRO A 143 -1.05 11.22 -19.58
C PRO A 143 -0.60 12.61 -20.05
N GLY A 144 -0.45 13.54 -19.11
CA GLY A 144 -0.10 14.94 -19.37
C GLY A 144 -1.24 15.94 -19.20
N ASP A 145 -2.50 15.49 -19.17
CA ASP A 145 -3.67 16.33 -18.90
C ASP A 145 -3.56 16.99 -17.53
N LEU A 146 -3.94 18.27 -17.44
CA LEU A 146 -3.94 19.01 -16.17
C LEU A 146 -5.31 18.85 -15.52
N GLU A 147 -5.34 18.23 -14.35
CA GLU A 147 -6.56 18.02 -13.57
C GLU A 147 -6.55 18.92 -12.33
N GLU A 148 -7.75 19.24 -11.85
CA GLU A 148 -7.98 20.09 -10.67
C GLU A 148 -9.05 19.42 -9.78
N LYS A 149 -8.71 19.18 -8.51
CA LYS A 149 -9.65 18.65 -7.49
C LYS A 149 -9.61 19.53 -6.27
N THR A 150 -10.78 19.91 -5.79
CA THR A 150 -10.95 20.69 -4.58
C THR A 150 -11.42 19.77 -3.46
N VAL A 151 -10.66 19.71 -2.38
CA VAL A 151 -11.00 18.96 -1.16
C VAL A 151 -11.08 19.98 -0.02
N GLY A 152 -12.29 20.25 0.47
CA GLY A 152 -12.53 21.38 1.38
C GLY A 152 -12.20 22.71 0.71
N ASP A 153 -11.34 23.52 1.32
CA ASP A 153 -10.90 24.83 0.79
C ASP A 153 -9.62 24.76 -0.05
N ILE A 154 -9.01 23.57 -0.16
CA ILE A 154 -7.73 23.40 -0.86
C ILE A 154 -8.00 22.86 -2.25
N THR A 155 -7.39 23.50 -3.25
CA THR A 155 -7.45 23.07 -4.64
C THR A 155 -6.10 22.54 -5.09
N TYR A 156 -6.07 21.27 -5.49
CA TYR A 156 -4.90 20.57 -5.96
C TYR A 156 -4.93 20.50 -7.49
N LYS A 157 -3.80 20.85 -8.11
CA LYS A 157 -3.57 20.69 -9.54
C LYS A 157 -2.47 19.69 -9.78
N TRP A 158 -2.71 18.71 -10.63
CA TRP A 158 -1.69 17.74 -11.01
C TRP A 158 -1.77 17.42 -12.49
N ARG A 159 -0.68 16.87 -13.01
CA ARG A 159 -0.68 16.26 -14.34
C ARG A 159 -0.98 14.79 -14.20
N VAL A 160 -1.91 14.30 -15.01
CA VAL A 160 -2.21 12.88 -15.15
C VAL A 160 -0.92 12.16 -15.56
N SER A 161 -0.49 11.19 -14.75
CA SER A 161 0.65 10.32 -15.09
C SER A 161 0.17 9.12 -15.91
N GLU A 162 1.06 8.28 -16.46
CA GLU A 162 0.65 7.06 -17.18
C GLU A 162 -0.29 6.15 -16.36
N ALA A 163 -0.23 6.23 -15.04
CA ALA A 163 -1.07 5.48 -14.13
C ALA A 163 -2.35 6.21 -13.67
N ASP A 164 -2.59 7.45 -14.13
CA ASP A 164 -3.74 8.31 -13.79
C ASP A 164 -3.95 8.65 -12.30
N PHE A 165 -2.99 8.38 -11.43
CA PHE A 165 -3.07 8.77 -10.03
C PHE A 165 -2.70 10.23 -9.82
N ASP A 166 -3.48 10.92 -8.99
CA ASP A 166 -3.11 12.21 -8.44
C ASP A 166 -2.08 12.04 -7.31
N ALA A 167 -1.14 12.98 -7.20
CA ALA A 167 -0.12 12.93 -6.14
C ALA A 167 -0.77 12.90 -4.74
N PHE A 168 -1.95 13.51 -4.62
CA PHE A 168 -2.76 13.52 -3.41
C PHE A 168 -3.33 12.14 -3.06
N GLY A 169 -3.88 11.38 -4.02
CA GLY A 169 -4.37 10.02 -3.80
C GLY A 169 -3.24 9.08 -3.41
N LEU A 170 -2.06 9.22 -4.01
CA LEU A 170 -0.87 8.47 -3.57
C LEU A 170 -0.46 8.83 -2.14
N GLU A 171 -0.58 10.10 -1.74
CA GLU A 171 -0.27 10.54 -0.38
C GLU A 171 -1.30 10.04 0.64
N VAL A 172 -2.60 10.05 0.30
CA VAL A 172 -3.66 9.42 1.09
C VAL A 172 -3.36 7.93 1.27
N LEU A 173 -3.03 7.21 0.20
CA LEU A 173 -2.71 5.78 0.27
C LEU A 173 -1.47 5.51 1.13
N ARG A 174 -0.39 6.28 0.96
CA ARG A 174 0.80 6.19 1.81
C ARG A 174 0.50 6.52 3.28
N SER A 175 -0.46 7.40 3.53
CA SER A 175 -0.91 7.66 4.89
C SER A 175 -1.51 6.41 5.52
N TYR A 176 -2.17 5.52 4.79
CA TYR A 176 -2.70 4.26 5.35
C TYR A 176 -1.63 3.21 5.64
N GLN A 177 -0.52 3.23 4.90
CA GLN A 177 0.68 2.49 5.28
C GLN A 177 1.25 3.00 6.62
N GLY A 178 1.25 4.33 6.82
CA GLY A 178 1.75 5.00 8.01
C GLY A 178 0.76 5.31 9.14
N VAL A 179 -0.56 5.10 8.97
CA VAL A 179 -1.62 5.39 9.95
C VAL A 179 -1.69 4.28 11.01
N ALA A 180 -1.08 3.13 10.74
CA ALA A 180 -0.59 2.28 11.81
C ALA A 180 0.26 3.11 12.80
N ARG A 181 1.16 4.00 12.34
CA ARG A 181 2.07 4.78 13.20
C ARG A 181 1.47 5.83 14.13
N THR A 182 0.20 6.23 13.99
CA THR A 182 -0.34 7.38 14.76
C THR A 182 -1.55 7.08 15.64
N TRP A 183 -2.16 5.89 15.55
CA TRP A 183 -3.40 5.59 16.27
C TRP A 183 -3.22 4.75 17.56
N ARG A 184 -1.99 4.62 18.06
CA ARG A 184 -1.70 4.08 19.39
C ARG A 184 -0.86 5.07 20.22
N LEU A 185 -1.54 6.08 20.76
CA LEU A 185 -1.15 6.77 22.00
C LEU A 185 -2.09 6.30 23.12
#